data_AF-A0A3N5FX04-F1
#
_entry.id   AF-A0A3N5FX04-F1
#
_cell.length_a   1.000
_cell.length_b   1.000
_cell.length_c   1.000
_cell.angle_alpha   90.00
_cell.angle_beta   90.00
_cell.angle_gamma   90.00
#
_symmetry.space_group_name_H-M   'P 1'
#
loop_
_entity.id
_entity.type
_entity.pdbx_description
1 polymer ?
#
loop_
_entity_poly.entity_id
_entity_poly.type
_entity_poly.pdbx_seq_one_letter_code
_entity_poly.pdbx_strand_id
1 'polypeptide(L)' 'MRPQPDIRAEAALYWAAVSLIVCEGLSIDKAAERLGVDDERLRSILHRRQSLRPFQETSRPPDNLIRLFDR' A
#
# COMPACT_ATOMS: atom_id res chain seq x y z
N MET A 1 -28.17 0.50 10.55
CA MET A 1 -26.70 0.57 10.49
C MET A 1 -26.20 -0.74 9.88
N ARG A 2 -25.86 -0.76 8.59
CA ARG A 2 -25.18 -1.94 8.00
C ARG A 2 -23.76 -1.98 8.56
N PRO A 3 -23.27 -3.14 8.98
CA PRO A 3 -22.01 -3.20 9.69
C PRO A 3 -20.90 -2.77 8.70
N GLN A 4 -19.78 -2.28 9.24
CA GLN A 4 -18.57 -1.91 8.48
C GLN A 4 -17.55 -3.06 8.35
N PRO A 5 -17.90 -4.38 8.36
CA PRO A 5 -16.91 -5.44 8.43
C PRO A 5 -16.11 -5.55 7.12
N ASP A 6 -16.72 -5.19 5.98
CA ASP A 6 -16.06 -5.20 4.67
C ASP A 6 -14.83 -4.29 4.63
N ILE A 7 -14.91 -3.10 5.22
CA ILE A 7 -13.80 -2.12 5.18
C ILE A 7 -12.62 -2.58 6.04
N ARG A 8 -12.89 -3.18 7.21
CA ARG A 8 -11.85 -3.70 8.10
C ARG A 8 -11.20 -4.96 7.52
N ALA A 9 -11.99 -5.85 6.91
CA ALA A 9 -11.49 -7.03 6.23
C ALA A 9 -10.62 -6.65 5.02
N GLU A 10 -11.05 -5.69 4.19
CA GLU A 10 -10.24 -5.18 3.07
C GLU A 10 -8.94 -4.50 3.53
N ALA A 11 -8.96 -3.78 4.66
CA ALA A 11 -7.75 -3.18 5.21
C ALA A 11 -6.73 -4.24 5.64
N ALA A 12 -7.19 -5.29 6.32
CA ALA A 12 -6.35 -6.39 6.74
C ALA A 12 -5.75 -7.13 5.53
N LEU A 13 -6.57 -7.42 4.51
CA LEU A 13 -6.12 -8.05 3.26
C LEU A 13 -5.09 -7.19 2.53
N TYR A 14 -5.32 -5.88 2.44
CA TYR A 14 -4.37 -4.95 1.84
C TYR A 14 -3.01 -4.98 2.53
N TRP A 15 -2.99 -4.82 3.86
CA TRP A 15 -1.73 -4.78 4.60
C TRP A 15 -0.99 -6.13 4.56
N ALA A 16 -1.71 -7.24 4.68
CA ALA A 16 -1.12 -8.57 4.56
C ALA A 16 -0.49 -8.78 3.18
N ALA A 17 -1.18 -8.40 2.10
CA ALA A 17 -0.65 -8.50 0.74
C ALA A 17 0.57 -7.60 0.52
N VAL A 18 0.54 -6.37 1.02
CA VAL A 18 1.69 -5.45 0.94
C VAL A 18 2.90 -6.03 1.67
N SER A 19 2.72 -6.64 2.85
CA SER A 19 3.82 -7.31 3.56
C SER A 19 4.40 -8.49 2.76
N LEU A 20 3.55 -9.34 2.17
CA LEU A 20 4.00 -10.45 1.33
C LEU A 20 4.77 -9.97 0.09
N ILE A 21 4.30 -8.91 -0.56
CA ILE A 21 4.93 -8.39 -1.78
C ILE A 21 6.25 -7.67 -1.46
N VAL A 22 6.26 -6.81 -0.43
CA VAL A 22 7.42 -5.96 -0.13
C VAL A 22 8.48 -6.69 0.69
N CYS A 23 8.08 -7.50 1.68
CA CYS A 23 9.02 -8.18 2.58
C CYS A 23 9.50 -9.53 2.04
N GLU A 24 8.63 -10.29 1.36
CA GLU A 24 8.99 -11.61 0.80
C GLU A 24 9.27 -11.57 -0.70
N GLY A 25 9.02 -10.44 -1.38
CA GLY A 25 9.26 -10.30 -2.82
C GLY A 25 8.27 -11.12 -3.68
N LEU A 26 7.11 -11.48 -3.13
CA LEU A 26 6.12 -12.29 -3.84
C LEU A 26 5.41 -11.48 -4.95
N SER A 27 5.10 -12.16 -6.06
CA SER A 27 4.19 -11.61 -7.06
C SER A 27 2.77 -11.49 -6.48
N ILE A 28 1.95 -10.62 -7.08
CA ILE A 28 0.56 -10.40 -6.63
C ILE A 28 -0.23 -11.71 -6.67
N ASP A 29 -0.10 -12.51 -7.74
CA ASP A 29 -0.79 -13.79 -7.89
C ASP A 29 -0.38 -14.79 -6.78
N LYS A 30 0.91 -14.81 -6.39
CA LYS A 30 1.39 -15.67 -5.31
C LYS A 30 0.99 -15.19 -3.92
N ALA A 31 0.89 -13.87 -3.72
CA ALA A 31 0.33 -13.31 -2.51
C ALA A 31 -1.18 -13.61 -2.39
N ALA A 32 -1.93 -13.55 -3.50
CA ALA A 32 -3.34 -13.93 -3.54
C ALA A 32 -3.56 -15.40 -3.17
N GLU A 33 -2.76 -16.30 -3.75
CA GLU A 33 -2.75 -17.72 -3.41
C GLU A 33 -2.46 -17.96 -1.92
N ARG A 34 -1.45 -17.29 -1.35
CA ARG A 34 -1.08 -17.37 0.07
C ARG A 34 -2.18 -16.86 1.01
N LEU A 35 -2.91 -15.83 0.59
CA LEU A 35 -3.99 -15.22 1.36
C LEU A 35 -5.33 -15.93 1.17
N GLY A 36 -5.42 -16.90 0.25
CA GLY A 36 -6.65 -17.63 -0.05
C GLY A 36 -7.73 -16.72 -0.67
N VAL A 37 -7.33 -15.72 -1.45
CA VAL A 37 -8.24 -14.78 -2.13
C VAL A 37 -8.04 -14.82 -3.63
N ASP A 38 -9.09 -14.48 -4.39
CA ASP A 38 -9.01 -14.35 -5.83
C ASP A 38 -8.01 -13.24 -6.24
N ASP A 39 -7.20 -13.50 -7.25
CA ASP A 39 -6.21 -12.55 -7.75
C ASP A 39 -6.86 -11.24 -8.24
N GLU A 40 -7.96 -11.32 -8.99
CA GLU A 40 -8.70 -10.13 -9.43
C GLU A 40 -9.22 -9.29 -8.26
N ARG A 41 -9.68 -9.98 -7.20
CA ARG A 41 -10.15 -9.32 -5.99
C ARG A 41 -9.01 -8.62 -5.27
N LEU A 42 -7.85 -9.27 -5.17
CA LEU A 42 -6.68 -8.67 -4.53
C LEU A 42 -6.16 -7.46 -5.32
N ARG A 43 -6.08 -7.55 -6.65
CA ARG A 43 -5.71 -6.44 -7.54
C ARG A 43 -6.67 -5.26 -7.38
N SER A 44 -7.97 -5.52 -7.31
CA SER A 44 -8.98 -4.48 -7.07
C SER A 44 -8.78 -3.77 -5.73
N ILE A 45 -8.49 -4.51 -4.64
CA ILE A 45 -8.22 -3.95 -3.30
C ILE A 45 -6.94 -3.09 -3.32
N LEU A 46 -5.86 -3.61 -3.91
CA LEU A 46 -4.58 -2.89 -4.03
C LEU A 46 -4.75 -1.58 -4.81
N HIS A 47 -5.42 -1.64 -5.96
CA HIS A 47 -5.66 -0.48 -6.82
C HIS A 47 -6.56 0.57 -6.15
N ARG A 48 -7.67 0.14 -5.53
CA ARG A 48 -8.60 1.03 -4.81
C ARG A 48 -7.92 1.73 -3.64
N ARG A 49 -7.01 1.07 -2.91
CA ARG A 49 -6.30 1.71 -1.79
C ARG A 49 -5.08 2.52 -2.20
N GLN A 50 -4.47 2.23 -3.35
CA GLN A 50 -3.48 3.12 -3.94
C GLN A 50 -4.10 4.46 -4.36
N SER A 51 -5.28 4.44 -4.99
CA SER A 51 -5.97 5.69 -5.38
C SER A 51 -6.49 6.51 -4.20
N LEU A 52 -6.73 5.87 -3.06
CA LEU A 52 -7.10 6.53 -1.80
C LEU A 52 -5.91 7.14 -1.04
N ARG A 53 -4.66 6.98 -1.52
CA ARG A 53 -3.52 7.72 -0.97
C ARG A 53 -3.39 9.08 -1.70
N PRO A 54 -3.72 10.22 -1.07
CA PRO A 54 -3.32 11.54 -1.56
C PRO A 54 -1.84 11.84 -1.30
N PHE A 55 -1.01 10.84 -0.99
CA PHE A 55 0.41 11.04 -0.72
C PHE A 55 1.20 11.02 -2.04
N GLN A 56 0.95 12.03 -2.87
CA GLN A 56 1.98 12.52 -3.79
C GLN A 56 3.09 13.12 -2.92
N GLU A 57 4.19 12.38 -2.80
CA GLU A 57 5.54 12.90 -3.02
C GLU A 57 5.69 14.43 -2.91
N THR A 58 5.68 14.95 -1.68
CA THR A 58 6.28 16.24 -1.32
C THR A 58 7.41 16.02 -0.33
N SER A 59 8.15 14.92 -0.48
CA SER A 59 9.53 14.82 -0.01
C SER A 59 10.46 15.53 -1.00
N ARG A 60 10.25 16.83 -1.22
CA ARG A 60 11.38 17.70 -1.57
C ARG A 60 12.19 17.89 -0.29
N PRO A 61 13.51 17.63 -0.26
CA PRO A 61 14.30 18.08 0.86
C PRO A 61 14.11 19.59 1.00
N PRO A 62 13.98 20.15 2.21
CA PRO A 62 13.92 21.59 2.37
C PRO A 62 15.19 22.18 1.75
N ASP A 63 15.04 23.06 0.76
CA ASP A 63 16.09 23.86 0.09
C ASP A 63 17.00 24.64 1.06
N ASN A 64 16.74 24.59 2.36
CA ASN A 64 17.49 25.26 3.41
C ASN A 64 18.78 24.56 3.87
N LEU A 65 19.13 23.39 3.32
CA LEU A 65 20.42 22.74 3.63
C LEU A 65 21.58 23.17 2.71
N ILE A 66 21.33 23.98 1.67
CA ILE A 66 22.39 24.45 0.76
C ILE A 66 23.17 25.65 1.33
N ARG A 67 22.72 26.27 2.43
CA ARG A 67 23.37 27.48 2.99
C ARG A 67 24.25 27.27 4.24
N LEU A 68 24.48 26.03 4.66
CA LEU A 68 25.34 25.75 5.84
C LEU A 68 26.75 25.25 5.48
N PHE A 69 27.06 25.11 4.18
CA PHE A 69 28.38 24.70 3.68
C PHE A 69 28.99 25.74 2.70
N ASP A 70 28.57 26.99 2.79
CA ASP A 70 29.33 28.11 2.21
C ASP A 70 29.83 28.98 3.36
N ARG A 71 31.09 29.35 3.26
CA ARG A 71 32.04 29.62 4.33
C ARG A 71 32.12 31.10 4.67
#